data_AF-A0A7K2QAD3-F1
#
_entry.id   AF-A0A7K2QAD3-F1
#
_cell.length_a   1.000
_cell.length_b   1.000
_cell.length_c   1.000
_cell.angle_alpha   90.00
_cell.angle_beta   90.00
_cell.angle_gamma   90.00
#
_symmetry.space_group_name_H-M   'P 1'
#
loop_
_entity.id
_entity.type
_entity.pdbx_description
1 polymer ?
#
loop_
_entity_poly.entity_id
_entity_poly.type
_entity_poly.pdbx_seq_one_letter_code
_entity_poly.pdbx_strand_id
1 'polypeptide(L)'
;MNEAAKAATPTSRTAPTTPVPFRAAAAALQAIDQSVKDAQRSFGRTPITADPLPADAGPHPALAALLMLREIREQLAGWESGLIETAREAGASWADLAPPLGVASRQAAERRYL
;
A
#
# COMPACT_ATOMS: atom_id res chain seq x y z
N MET A 1 13.81 0.38 50.56
CA MET A 1 15.02 1.05 50.00
C MET A 1 15.90 -0.06 49.47
N ASN A 2 16.10 -0.30 48.17
CA ASN A 2 15.84 0.50 46.96
C ASN A 2 15.54 -0.43 45.76
N GLU A 3 14.77 0.14 44.82
CA GLU A 3 14.61 -0.08 43.37
C GLU A 3 15.05 -1.41 42.72
N ALA A 4 14.20 -2.13 41.96
CA ALA A 4 13.53 -1.78 40.69
C ALA A 4 14.47 -1.66 39.47
N ALA A 5 13.95 -2.12 38.33
CA ALA A 5 14.55 -2.30 37.00
C ALA A 5 15.30 -3.65 36.83
N LYS A 6 15.05 -4.44 35.79
CA LYS A 6 14.61 -4.05 34.45
C LYS A 6 13.95 -5.23 33.74
N ALA A 7 12.80 -4.95 33.16
CA ALA A 7 12.13 -5.81 32.19
C ALA A 7 13.07 -6.15 31.02
N ALA A 8 13.06 -7.42 30.63
CA ALA A 8 13.45 -7.83 29.30
C ALA A 8 12.32 -8.71 28.77
N THR A 9 11.32 -8.06 28.17
CA THR A 9 10.42 -8.73 27.25
C THR A 9 11.25 -9.25 26.06
N PRO A 10 11.14 -10.52 25.65
CA PRO A 10 11.69 -10.94 24.37
C PRO A 10 10.86 -10.24 23.29
N THR A 11 11.45 -9.24 22.65
CA THR A 11 10.90 -8.63 21.44
C THR A 11 10.85 -9.73 20.38
N SER A 12 9.65 -10.12 19.98
CA SER A 12 9.42 -10.96 18.81
C SER A 12 10.04 -10.25 17.60
N ARG A 13 11.26 -10.64 17.24
CA ARG A 13 11.83 -10.31 15.94
C ARG A 13 11.02 -11.08 14.90
N THR A 14 10.00 -10.43 14.35
CA THR A 14 9.39 -10.82 13.09
C THR A 14 10.55 -11.05 12.12
N ALA A 15 10.65 -12.27 11.59
CA ALA A 15 11.63 -12.64 10.60
C ALA A 15 11.60 -11.63 9.44
N PRO A 16 12.74 -11.34 8.77
CA PRO A 16 12.72 -10.48 7.60
C PRO A 16 11.88 -11.18 6.53
N THR A 17 10.63 -10.73 6.34
CA THR A 17 9.94 -10.91 5.07
C THR A 17 10.90 -10.37 4.04
N THR A 18 11.46 -11.23 3.18
CA THR A 18 12.43 -10.81 2.17
C THR A 18 11.92 -9.55 1.49
N PRO A 19 12.60 -8.40 1.62
CA PRO A 19 12.10 -7.15 1.09
C PRO A 19 11.93 -7.30 -0.41
N VAL A 20 10.75 -6.96 -0.93
CA VAL A 20 10.50 -6.98 -2.36
C VAL A 20 11.45 -5.97 -3.00
N PRO A 21 12.31 -6.38 -3.95
CA PRO A 21 13.26 -5.46 -4.56
C PRO A 21 12.53 -4.34 -5.28
N PHE A 22 13.06 -3.11 -5.20
CA PHE A 22 12.44 -1.89 -5.76
C PHE A 22 11.86 -2.09 -7.17
N ARG A 23 12.63 -2.71 -8.07
CA ARG A 23 12.18 -2.96 -9.45
C ARG A 23 10.94 -3.85 -9.54
N ALA A 24 10.85 -4.87 -8.70
CA ALA A 24 9.69 -5.76 -8.66
C ALA A 24 8.46 -5.02 -8.09
N ALA A 25 8.64 -4.22 -7.03
CA ALA A 25 7.57 -3.40 -6.48
C ALA A 25 7.07 -2.36 -7.50
N ALA A 26 7.97 -1.68 -8.21
CA ALA A 26 7.62 -0.71 -9.24
C ALA A 26 6.86 -1.36 -10.42
N ALA A 27 7.30 -2.53 -10.89
CA ALA A 27 6.62 -3.26 -11.95
C ALA A 27 5.22 -3.73 -11.52
N ALA A 28 5.07 -4.22 -10.29
CA ALA A 28 3.78 -4.63 -9.75
C ALA A 28 2.81 -3.44 -9.62
N LEU A 29 3.28 -2.30 -9.13
CA LEU A 29 2.49 -1.07 -9.03
C LEU A 29 2.00 -0.58 -10.40
N GLN A 30 2.85 -0.64 -11.44
CA GLN A 30 2.46 -0.30 -12.81
C GLN A 30 1.39 -1.25 -13.35
N ALA A 31 1.50 -2.56 -13.10
CA ALA A 31 0.50 -3.54 -13.52
C ALA A 31 -0.85 -3.33 -12.82
N ILE A 32 -0.84 -2.98 -11.52
CA ILE A 32 -2.05 -2.65 -10.76
C ILE A 32 -2.71 -1.38 -11.32
N ASP A 33 -1.94 -0.31 -11.54
CA ASP A 33 -2.46 0.95 -12.10
C ASP A 33 -3.10 0.74 -13.48
N GLN A 34 -2.45 -0.06 -14.34
CA GLN A 34 -3.00 -0.41 -15.65
C GLN A 34 -4.31 -1.20 -15.53
N SER A 35 -4.35 -2.20 -14.65
CA SER A 35 -5.56 -3.01 -14.40
C SER A 35 -6.73 -2.17 -13.87
N VAL A 36 -6.45 -1.21 -12.99
CA VAL A 36 -7.46 -0.28 -12.45
C VAL A 36 -7.99 0.63 -13.56
N LYS A 37 -7.12 1.19 -14.41
CA LYS A 37 -7.53 2.02 -15.55
C LYS A 37 -8.40 1.25 -16.54
N ASP A 38 -8.07 0.00 -16.83
CA ASP A 38 -8.84 -0.83 -17.76
C ASP A 38 -10.21 -1.22 -17.17
N ALA A 39 -10.27 -1.49 -15.86
CA ALA A 39 -11.54 -1.69 -15.16
C ALA A 39 -12.43 -0.43 -15.25
N GLN A 40 -11.88 0.75 -14.94
CA GLN A 40 -12.60 2.04 -14.99
C GLN A 40 -13.13 2.35 -16.40
N ARG A 41 -12.33 2.11 -17.44
CA ARG A 41 -12.76 2.27 -18.85
C ARG A 41 -13.91 1.33 -19.20
N SER A 42 -13.88 0.10 -18.70
CA SER A 42 -14.93 -0.90 -18.92
C SER A 42 -16.24 -0.48 -18.25
N PHE A 43 -16.19 0.03 -17.02
CA PHE A 43 -17.34 0.60 -16.32
C PHE A 43 -17.92 1.84 -17.03
N GLY A 44 -17.08 2.69 -17.62
CA GLY A 44 -17.52 3.86 -18.37
C GLY A 44 -18.07 3.56 -19.77
N ARG A 45 -17.97 2.30 -20.23
CA ARG A 45 -18.34 1.87 -21.59
C ARG A 45 -19.59 1.01 -21.63
N THR A 46 -20.25 0.73 -20.49
CA THR A 46 -21.50 -0.05 -20.46
C THR A 46 -22.54 0.60 -21.37
N PRO A 47 -22.90 -0.03 -22.52
CA PRO A 47 -23.99 0.44 -23.34
C PRO A 47 -25.27 0.39 -22.51
N ILE A 48 -26.17 1.36 -22.72
CA ILE A 48 -27.50 1.45 -22.07
C ILE A 48 -28.34 0.15 -22.28
N THR A 49 -27.91 -0.74 -23.17
CA THR A 49 -28.54 -2.02 -23.51
C THR A 49 -27.82 -3.26 -22.99
N ALA A 50 -26.77 -3.14 -22.17
CA ALA A 50 -26.19 -4.31 -21.51
C ALA A 50 -27.18 -4.86 -20.48
N ASP A 51 -27.61 -6.11 -20.67
CA ASP A 51 -28.38 -6.87 -19.68
C ASP A 51 -27.73 -6.68 -18.29
N PRO A 52 -28.50 -6.31 -17.26
CA PRO A 52 -27.95 -6.17 -15.92
C PRO A 52 -27.26 -7.49 -15.57
N LEU A 53 -26.02 -7.42 -15.08
CA LEU A 53 -25.39 -8.55 -14.39
C LEU A 53 -26.44 -9.22 -13.51
N PRO A 54 -26.57 -10.56 -13.54
CA PRO A 54 -27.64 -11.24 -12.83
C PRO A 54 -27.63 -10.76 -11.39
N ALA A 55 -28.73 -10.11 -10.98
CA ALA A 55 -28.91 -9.49 -9.67
C ALA A 55 -28.82 -10.49 -8.49
N ASP A 56 -28.53 -11.75 -8.79
CA ASP A 56 -28.59 -12.91 -7.90
C ASP A 56 -27.22 -13.40 -7.43
N ALA A 57 -26.13 -12.67 -7.70
CA ALA A 57 -24.79 -13.06 -7.25
C ALA A 57 -24.60 -13.04 -5.72
N GLY A 58 -25.59 -12.54 -4.96
CA GLY A 58 -25.54 -12.42 -3.51
C GLY A 58 -24.39 -11.53 -3.01
N PRO A 59 -24.24 -11.34 -1.68
CA PRO A 59 -23.19 -10.48 -1.13
C PRO A 59 -21.78 -11.08 -1.22
N HIS A 60 -21.64 -12.38 -1.47
CA HIS A 60 -20.38 -13.12 -1.38
C HIS A 60 -19.26 -12.58 -2.29
N PRO A 61 -19.49 -12.25 -3.58
CA PRO A 61 -18.44 -11.71 -4.44
C PRO A 61 -17.94 -10.34 -3.97
N ALA A 62 -18.83 -9.48 -3.47
CA ALA A 62 -18.46 -8.17 -2.94
C ALA A 62 -17.62 -8.29 -1.66
N LEU A 63 -17.98 -9.21 -0.76
CA LEU A 63 -17.21 -9.47 0.46
C LEU A 63 -15.82 -10.06 0.14
N ALA A 64 -15.74 -10.98 -0.81
CA ALA A 64 -14.45 -11.51 -1.28
C ALA A 64 -13.56 -10.41 -1.87
N ALA A 65 -14.14 -9.51 -2.67
CA ALA A 65 -13.42 -8.36 -3.23
C ALA A 65 -12.91 -7.40 -2.14
N LEU A 66 -13.69 -7.16 -1.07
CA LEU A 66 -13.25 -6.34 0.06
C LEU A 66 -12.09 -6.97 0.85
N LEU A 67 -12.11 -8.29 1.05
CA LEU A 67 -11.00 -9.00 1.69
C LEU A 67 -9.72 -8.89 0.87
N MET A 68 -9.81 -9.14 -0.45
CA MET A 68 -8.68 -9.01 -1.36
C MET A 68 -8.14 -7.58 -1.40
N LEU A 69 -9.03 -6.57 -1.42
CA LEU A 69 -8.63 -5.16 -1.37
C LEU A 69 -7.84 -4.85 -0.09
N ARG A 70 -8.27 -5.36 1.06
CA ARG A 70 -7.54 -5.18 2.32
C ARG A 70 -6.15 -5.79 2.24
N GLU A 71 -6.04 -7.04 1.81
CA GLU A 71 -4.75 -7.74 1.70
C GLU A 71 -3.78 -7.02 0.75
N ILE A 72 -4.27 -6.52 -0.38
CA ILE A 72 -3.46 -5.72 -1.30
C ILE A 72 -3.00 -4.43 -0.62
N ARG A 73 -3.89 -3.70 0.07
CA ARG A 73 -3.52 -2.46 0.77
C ARG A 73 -2.43 -2.68 1.82
N GLU A 74 -2.50 -3.77 2.58
CA GLU A 74 -1.47 -4.09 3.57
C GLU A 74 -0.12 -4.43 2.90
N GLN A 75 -0.13 -5.17 1.79
CA GLN A 75 1.09 -5.44 1.02
C GLN A 75 1.70 -4.17 0.45
N LEU A 76 0.88 -3.28 -0.12
CA LEU A 76 1.33 -2.00 -0.66
C LEU A 76 1.86 -1.06 0.43
N ALA A 77 1.22 -1.04 1.61
CA ALA A 77 1.72 -0.29 2.76
C ALA A 77 3.09 -0.83 3.21
N GLY A 78 3.30 -2.14 3.16
CA GLY A 78 4.59 -2.76 3.43
C GLY A 78 5.70 -2.36 2.45
N TRP A 79 5.36 -1.98 1.22
CA TRP A 79 6.34 -1.51 0.22
C TRP A 79 6.68 -0.02 0.39
N GLU A 80 5.78 0.79 0.96
CA GLU A 80 5.94 2.24 1.08
C GLU A 80 7.27 2.63 1.75
N SER A 81 7.60 2.02 2.89
CA SER A 81 8.86 2.27 3.60
C SER A 81 10.10 1.91 2.75
N GLY A 82 10.07 0.80 2.02
CA GLY A 82 11.19 0.38 1.15
C GLY A 82 11.36 1.29 -0.06
N LEU A 83 10.27 1.84 -0.60
CA LEU A 83 10.33 2.84 -1.68
C LEU A 83 10.88 4.18 -1.17
N ILE A 84 10.48 4.60 0.03
CA ILE A 84 11.03 5.80 0.68
C ILE A 84 12.54 5.63 0.92
N GLU A 85 12.96 4.50 1.48
CA GLU A 85 14.38 4.19 1.71
C GLU A 85 15.17 4.23 0.40
N THR A 86 14.69 3.54 -0.64
CA THR A 86 15.33 3.55 -1.97
C THR A 86 15.47 4.98 -2.52
N ALA A 87 14.44 5.82 -2.38
CA ALA A 87 14.49 7.20 -2.82
C ALA A 87 15.47 8.04 -1.99
N ARG A 88 15.53 7.82 -0.67
CA ARG A 88 16.47 8.48 0.24
C ARG A 88 17.92 8.10 -0.07
N GLU A 89 18.20 6.82 -0.35
CA GLU A 89 19.50 6.34 -0.80
C GLU A 89 19.91 6.96 -2.14
N ALA A 90 18.95 7.22 -3.03
CA ALA A 90 19.17 7.94 -4.28
C ALA A 90 19.32 9.47 -4.10
N GLY A 91 19.26 9.98 -2.87
CA GLY A 91 19.47 11.40 -2.54
C GLY A 91 18.21 12.26 -2.48
N ALA A 92 17.01 11.68 -2.56
CA ALA A 92 15.77 12.45 -2.45
C ALA A 92 15.67 13.11 -1.07
N SER A 93 15.31 14.39 -1.03
CA SER A 93 15.01 15.09 0.21
C SER A 93 13.59 14.77 0.69
N TRP A 94 13.31 15.02 1.97
CA TRP A 94 11.94 14.95 2.49
C TRP A 94 10.98 15.94 1.80
N ALA A 95 11.49 17.00 1.17
CA ALA A 95 10.69 17.90 0.36
C ALA A 95 10.28 17.25 -0.96
N ASP A 96 11.16 16.45 -1.57
CA ASP A 96 10.88 15.71 -2.81
C ASP A 96 9.91 14.54 -2.56
N LEU A 97 9.95 13.96 -1.34
CA LEU A 97 9.03 12.89 -0.92
C LEU A 97 7.65 13.39 -0.50
N ALA A 98 7.50 14.66 -0.12
CA ALA A 98 6.22 15.16 0.37
C ALA A 98 5.08 15.06 -0.69
N PRO A 99 5.27 15.52 -1.94
CA PRO A 99 4.26 15.37 -2.99
C PRO A 99 3.82 13.91 -3.27
N PRO A 100 4.72 12.93 -3.50
CA PRO A 100 4.32 11.56 -3.79
C PRO A 100 3.69 10.84 -2.59
N LEU A 101 4.01 11.24 -1.35
CA LEU A 101 3.38 10.71 -0.13
C LEU A 101 2.03 11.36 0.20
N GLY A 102 1.59 12.34 -0.62
CA GLY A 102 0.32 13.04 -0.42
C GLY A 102 0.30 13.94 0.82
N VAL A 103 1.46 14.37 1.30
CA VAL A 103 1.57 15.25 2.47
C VAL A 103 1.91 16.68 2.05
N ALA A 104 1.35 17.66 2.77
CA ALA A 104 1.42 19.06 2.37
C ALA A 104 2.82 19.69 2.50
N SER A 105 3.73 19.09 3.28
CA SER A 105 5.05 19.68 3.52
C SER A 105 6.09 18.63 3.91
N ARG A 106 7.36 19.03 3.80
CA ARG A 106 8.52 18.30 4.29
C ARG A 106 8.36 17.84 5.76
N GLN A 107 7.94 18.75 6.65
CA GLN A 107 7.75 18.41 8.07
C GLN A 107 6.67 17.35 8.30
N ALA A 108 5.61 17.37 7.48
CA ALA A 108 4.55 16.37 7.56
C ALA A 108 5.05 14.99 7.11
N ALA A 109 5.94 14.93 6.11
CA ALA A 109 6.62 13.70 5.71
C ALA A 109 7.54 13.22 6.84
N GLU A 110 8.42 14.08 7.35
CA GLU A 110 9.34 13.75 8.44
C GLU A 110 8.62 13.18 9.67
N ARG A 111 7.54 13.83 10.15
CA ARG A 111 6.80 13.34 11.32
C ARG A 111 6.17 11.96 11.16
N ARG A 112 5.92 11.51 9.92
CA ARG A 112 5.25 10.24 9.65
C ARG A 112 6.24 9.07 9.52
N TYR A 113 7.50 9.36 9.19
CA TYR A 113 8.51 8.35 8.86
C TYR A 113 9.82 8.48 9.68
N LEU A 114 9.94 9.49 10.54
CA LEU A 114 10.93 9.61 11.61
C LEU A 114 10.29 9.30 12.97
#